data_AF-A0A6J4XBN4-F1
#
_entry.id   AF-A0A6J4XBN4-F1
#
_cell.length_a   1.000
_cell.length_b   1.000
_cell.length_c   1.000
_cell.angle_alpha   90.00
_cell.angle_beta   90.00
_cell.angle_gamma   90.00
#
_symmetry.space_group_name_H-M   'P 1'
#
loop_
_entity.id
_entity.type
_entity.pdbx_description
1 polymer ?
#
loop_
_entity_poly.entity_id
_entity_poly.type
_entity_poly.pdbx_seq_one_letter_code
_entity_poly.pdbx_strand_id
1 'polypeptide(L)' 'GGILSDSKTACFAWAFMTNHLHLLLRTGVAPIASVMRRLLTGYAVSF' A
#
# COMPACT_ATOMS: atom_id res chain seq x y z
N GLY A 1 -12.42 -5.73 1.06
CA GLY A 1 -12.27 -4.33 1.53
C GLY A 1 -10.86 -3.88 1.24
N GLY A 2 -10.69 -2.73 0.57
CA GLY A 2 -9.37 -2.24 0.16
C GLY A 2 -8.47 -1.93 1.36
N ILE A 3 -7.20 -2.35 1.28
CA ILE A 3 -6.20 -2.19 2.36
C ILE A 3 -6.09 -0.73 2.82
N LEU A 4 -6.18 0.23 1.88
CA LEU A 4 -6.11 1.66 2.16
C LEU A 4 -7.35 2.18 2.89
N SER A 5 -8.55 1.75 2.48
CA SER A 5 -9.82 2.13 3.09
C SER A 5 -9.94 1.58 4.52
N ASP A 6 -9.48 0.35 4.73
CA ASP A 6 -9.50 -0.36 6.02
C ASP A 6 -8.51 0.23 7.03
N SER A 7 -7.32 0.63 6.56
CA SER A 7 -6.28 1.25 7.41
C SER A 7 -6.45 2.76 7.62
N LYS A 8 -7.47 3.38 6.99
CA LYS A 8 -7.60 4.83 6.84
C LYS A 8 -6.32 5.49 6.31
N THR A 9 -5.57 4.77 5.46
CA THR A 9 -4.35 5.27 4.86
C THR A 9 -4.71 6.02 3.59
N ALA A 10 -4.53 7.33 3.59
CA ALA A 10 -4.76 8.14 2.39
C ALA A 10 -3.55 7.99 1.45
N CYS A 11 -3.79 7.58 0.21
CA CYS A 11 -2.78 7.59 -0.85
C CYS A 11 -2.90 8.90 -1.61
N PHE A 12 -1.88 9.76 -1.49
CA PHE A 12 -1.87 11.07 -2.14
C PHE A 12 -1.25 11.01 -3.53
N ALA A 13 -0.25 10.14 -3.74
CA ALA A 13 0.39 9.94 -5.03
C ALA A 13 1.00 8.54 -5.11
N TRP A 14 1.19 8.06 -6.34
CA TRP A 14 1.87 6.80 -6.62
C TRP A 14 2.66 6.92 -7.93
N ALA A 15 3.77 6.20 -8.03
CA ALA A 15 4.56 6.09 -9.25
C ALA A 15 4.98 4.63 -9.42
N PHE A 16 4.50 4.00 -10.49
CA PHE A 16 4.87 2.64 -10.85
C PHE A 16 5.89 2.69 -11.99
N MET A 17 7.10 2.25 -11.70
CA MET A 17 8.19 2.09 -12.65
C MET A 17 8.41 0.61 -12.94
N THR A 18 9.07 0.30 -14.05
CA THR A 18 9.37 -1.08 -14.46
C THR A 18 10.14 -1.88 -13.41
N ASN A 19 10.87 -1.21 -12.51
CA ASN A 19 11.69 -1.85 -11.49
C ASN A 19 11.17 -1.67 -10.06
N HIS A 20 10.38 -0.63 -9.78
CA HIS A 20 9.95 -0.33 -8.42
C HIS A 20 8.67 0.50 -8.36
N LEU A 21 8.01 0.45 -7.21
CA LEU A 21 6.78 1.18 -6.92
C LEU A 21 7.04 2.18 -5.79
N HIS A 22 6.77 3.46 -6.04
CA HIS A 22 6.77 4.50 -5.02
C HIS A 22 5.32 4.88 -4.65
N LEU A 23 5.05 5.00 -3.35
CA LEU A 23 3.74 5.34 -2.81
C LEU A 23 3.89 6.47 -1.80
N LEU A 24 3.19 7.58 -2.03
CA LEU A 24 3.07 8.67 -1.08
C LEU A 24 1.80 8.46 -0.26
N LEU A 25 1.98 7.89 0.93
CA LEU A 25 0.90 7.53 1.84
C LEU A 25 0.96 8.38 3.11
N ARG A 26 -0.20 8.83 3.59
CA ARG A 26 -0.37 9.29 4.97
C ARG A 26 -0.99 8.17 5.77
N THR A 27 -0.19 7.60 6.66
CA THR A 27 -0.63 6.58 7.61
C THR A 27 -1.72 7.12 8.52
N GLY A 28 -2.80 6.36 8.64
CA GLY A 28 -3.88 6.61 9.58
C GLY A 28 -3.70 5.79 10.86
N VAL A 29 -4.63 4.88 11.09
CA VAL A 29 -4.70 4.07 12.33
C VAL A 29 -3.75 2.88 12.28
N ALA A 30 -3.40 2.40 11.08
CA ALA A 30 -2.46 1.30 10.91
C ALA A 30 -1.05 1.81 10.56
N PRO A 31 0.01 1.19 11.10
CA PRO A 31 1.38 1.47 10.70
C PRO A 31 1.61 1.16 9.21
N ILE A 32 2.50 1.91 8.56
CA ILE A 32 2.85 1.70 7.14
C ILE A 32 3.36 0.27 6.87
N ALA A 33 4.05 -0.34 7.85
CA ALA A 33 4.53 -1.71 7.75
C ALA A 33 3.38 -2.72 7.56
N SER A 34 2.24 -2.51 8.22
CA SER A 34 1.06 -3.38 8.08
C SER A 34 0.44 -3.24 6.68
N VAL A 35 0.39 -2.01 6.17
CA VAL A 35 -0.10 -1.70 4.81
C VAL A 35 0.79 -2.34 3.76
N MET A 36 2.11 -2.14 3.85
CA MET A 36 3.08 -2.69 2.90
C MET A 36 3.13 -4.22 2.95
N ARG A 37 3.02 -4.83 4.14
CA ARG A 37 2.93 -6.30 4.29
C ARG A 37 1.75 -6.84 3.49
N ARG A 38 0.55 -6.30 3.70
CA ARG A 38 -0.66 -6.74 2.97
C ARG A 38 -0.57 -6.47 1.47
N LEU A 39 0.04 -5.35 1.07
CA LEU A 39 0.20 -4.98 -0.33
C LEU A 39 1.15 -5.95 -1.06
N LEU A 40 2.32 -6.24 -0.48
CA LEU A 40 3.30 -7.15 -1.06
C LEU A 40 2.81 -8.60 -1.06
N THR A 41 2.13 -9.04 0.01
CA THR A 41 1.50 -10.37 0.02
C THR A 41 0.39 -10.47 -1.02
N GLY A 42 -0.44 -9.44 -1.18
CA GLY A 42 -1.47 -9.41 -2.21
C GLY A 42 -0.90 -9.50 -3.63
N TYR A 43 0.21 -8.80 -3.88
CA TYR A 43 0.95 -8.89 -5.15
C TYR A 43 1.46 -10.32 -5.40
N ALA A 44 2.17 -10.92 -4.43
CA ALA A 44 2.78 -12.25 -4.58
C ALA A 44 1.78 -13.41 -4.69
N VAL A 45 0.51 -13.21 -4.34
CA VAL A 45 -0.55 -14.23 -4.50
C VAL A 45 -1.30 -14.04 -5.83
N SER A 46 -1.33 -12.82 -6.35
CA SER A 46 -2.07 -12.48 -7.58
C SER A 46 -1.22 -12.63 -8.85
N PHE A 47 0.09 -12.82 -8.70
CA PHE A 47 1.10 -13.05 -9.75
C PHE A 47 1.99 -14.23 -9.35
#